data_AF-A0A7K0YX07-F1
#
_entry.id   AF-A0A7K0YX07-F1
#
_cell.length_a   1.000
_cell.length_b   1.000
_cell.length_c   1.000
_cell.angle_alpha   90.00
_cell.angle_beta   90.00
_cell.angle_gamma   90.00
#
_symmetry.space_group_name_H-M   'P 1'
#
loop_
_entity.id
_entity.type
_entity.pdbx_description
1 polymer ?
#
loop_
_entity_poly.entity_id
_entity_poly.type
_entity_poly.pdbx_seq_one_letter_code
_entity_poly.pdbx_strand_id
1 'polypeptide(L)'
;AIGHENDRPLLDEVADLRASTPTDAAKRVVPDVAADLAEIDQLRARGRQIVTTAITNQIDRIRQLASRPVMASPLAYLERHENDLANLAYRGSTFVDSLVHQTTDRLHGIIGKLRTLSPQKTLDRGYAIVRNAAGVVVTSTTSVSTGDPLTLRVADGDIATTVN
;
A
#
# COMPACT_ATOMS: atom_id res chain seq x y z
N ALA A 1 60.44 50.23 -88.32
CA ALA A 1 59.17 49.66 -87.85
C ALA A 1 58.69 50.52 -86.70
N ILE A 2 57.59 51.26 -86.89
CA ILE A 2 57.06 52.19 -85.89
C ILE A 2 56.39 51.33 -84.83
N GLY A 3 56.94 51.33 -83.62
CA GLY A 3 56.33 50.68 -82.47
C GLY A 3 55.03 51.40 -82.14
N HIS A 4 53.90 50.73 -82.35
CA HIS A 4 52.63 51.16 -81.79
C HIS A 4 52.60 50.67 -80.35
N GLU A 5 53.08 51.50 -79.42
CA GLU A 5 52.80 51.32 -78.01
C GLU A 5 51.31 51.63 -77.81
N ASN A 6 50.56 50.64 -77.29
CA ASN A 6 49.13 50.81 -77.03
C ASN A 6 48.95 51.70 -75.80
N ASP A 7 48.27 52.83 -75.96
CA ASP A 7 47.93 53.72 -74.85
C ASP A 7 47.17 52.96 -73.75
N ARG A 8 47.74 52.94 -72.54
CA ARG A 8 47.11 52.42 -71.32
C ARG A 8 47.10 53.52 -70.25
N PRO A 9 45.96 53.76 -69.59
CA PRO A 9 45.91 54.75 -68.52
C PRO A 9 46.69 54.25 -67.30
N LEU A 10 47.44 55.13 -66.63
CA LEU A 10 48.15 54.82 -65.37
C LEU A 10 47.24 54.19 -64.30
N LEU A 11 45.94 54.50 -64.34
CA LEU A 11 44.91 53.91 -63.48
C LEU A 11 44.83 52.38 -63.59
N ASP A 12 45.11 51.80 -64.76
CA ASP A 12 45.12 50.34 -64.95
C ASP A 12 46.34 49.66 -64.31
N GLU A 13 47.43 50.40 -64.06
CA GLU A 13 48.66 49.89 -63.43
C GLU A 13 48.67 50.04 -61.91
N VAL A 14 47.90 51.00 -61.38
CA VAL A 14 47.75 51.22 -59.93
C VAL A 14 46.51 50.54 -59.33
N ALA A 15 45.67 49.91 -60.14
CA ALA A 15 44.49 49.19 -59.65
C ALA A 15 44.85 47.82 -59.07
N ASP A 16 44.41 47.53 -57.85
CA ASP A 16 44.59 46.22 -57.19
C ASP A 16 43.95 45.07 -57.98
N LEU A 17 42.90 45.35 -58.75
CA LEU A 17 42.23 44.37 -59.59
C LEU A 17 41.77 45.01 -60.91
N ARG A 18 42.30 44.50 -62.02
CA ARG A 18 41.91 44.90 -63.38
C ARG A 18 40.90 43.93 -63.97
N ALA A 19 39.82 44.45 -64.56
CA ALA A 19 38.86 43.69 -65.35
C ALA A 19 39.04 44.00 -66.84
N SER A 20 38.99 42.98 -67.70
CA SER A 20 39.30 43.12 -69.12
C SER A 20 38.14 43.69 -69.96
N THR A 21 36.93 43.68 -69.40
CA THR A 21 35.71 44.25 -70.01
C THR A 21 34.74 44.72 -68.92
N PRO A 22 33.79 45.62 -69.22
CA PRO A 22 32.75 46.01 -68.26
C PRO A 22 31.96 44.82 -67.69
N THR A 23 31.75 43.77 -68.49
CA THR A 23 31.08 42.54 -68.07
C THR A 23 31.92 41.68 -67.13
N ASP A 24 33.25 41.63 -67.35
CA ASP A 24 34.20 40.96 -66.45
C ASP A 24 34.25 41.69 -65.09
N ALA A 25 34.20 43.03 -65.11
CA ALA A 25 34.11 43.83 -63.88
C ALA A 25 32.81 43.52 -63.12
N ALA A 26 31.67 43.48 -63.83
CA ALA A 26 30.38 43.16 -63.23
C ALA A 26 30.36 41.74 -62.62
N LYS A 27 30.91 40.73 -63.30
CA LYS A 27 30.99 39.36 -62.76
C LYS A 27 31.85 39.24 -61.51
N ARG A 28 32.92 40.04 -61.40
CA ARG A 28 33.83 40.00 -60.24
C ARG A 28 33.31 40.79 -59.04
N VAL A 29 32.47 41.79 -59.28
CA VAL A 29 31.88 42.64 -58.22
C VAL A 29 30.55 42.07 -57.71
N VAL A 30 29.81 41.31 -58.53
CA VAL A 30 28.51 40.76 -58.14
C VAL A 30 28.72 39.48 -57.31
N PRO A 31 28.33 39.46 -56.02
CA PRO A 31 28.37 38.26 -55.21
C PRO A 31 27.45 37.17 -55.76
N ASP A 32 27.80 35.90 -55.54
CA ASP A 32 26.97 34.77 -55.94
C ASP A 32 25.76 34.63 -55.01
N VAL A 33 24.70 35.37 -55.34
CA VAL A 33 23.44 35.38 -54.59
C VAL A 33 22.85 33.97 -54.43
N ALA A 34 23.10 33.05 -55.37
CA ALA A 34 22.62 31.69 -55.26
C ALA A 34 23.37 30.91 -54.17
N ALA A 35 24.68 31.13 -54.03
CA ALA A 35 25.48 30.54 -52.96
C ALA A 35 25.06 31.08 -51.58
N ASP A 36 24.86 32.39 -51.45
CA ASP A 36 24.43 33.02 -50.20
C ASP A 36 23.04 32.53 -49.75
N LEU A 37 22.09 32.42 -50.69
CA LEU A 37 20.76 31.87 -50.41
C LEU A 37 20.83 30.40 -50.00
N ALA A 38 21.68 29.60 -50.64
CA ALA A 38 21.90 28.20 -50.25
C ALA A 38 22.49 28.08 -48.84
N GLU A 39 23.41 28.96 -48.46
CA GLU A 39 23.97 29.01 -47.11
C GLU A 39 22.90 29.37 -46.07
N ILE A 40 22.08 30.39 -46.35
CA ILE A 40 20.96 30.79 -45.48
C ILE A 40 20.00 29.61 -45.28
N ASP A 41 19.63 28.89 -46.34
CA ASP A 41 18.74 27.74 -46.24
C ASP A 41 19.33 26.60 -45.42
N GLN A 42 20.63 26.32 -45.57
CA GLN A 42 21.33 25.35 -44.74
C GLN A 42 21.33 25.75 -43.25
N LEU A 43 21.62 27.02 -42.95
CA LEU A 43 21.60 27.54 -41.58
C LEU A 43 20.20 27.46 -40.97
N ARG A 44 19.15 27.80 -41.74
CA ARG A 44 17.74 27.66 -41.29
C ARG A 44 17.36 26.22 -41.04
N ALA A 45 17.74 25.30 -41.93
CA ALA A 45 17.47 23.87 -41.76
C ALA A 45 18.16 23.32 -40.49
N ARG A 46 19.44 23.66 -40.30
CA ARG A 46 20.20 23.28 -39.11
C ARG A 46 19.59 23.86 -37.83
N GLY A 47 19.23 25.13 -37.82
CA GLY A 47 18.58 25.78 -36.67
C GLY A 47 17.25 25.11 -36.33
N ARG A 48 16.42 24.81 -37.34
CA ARG A 48 15.15 24.10 -37.16
C ARG A 48 15.36 22.69 -36.58
N GLN A 49 16.38 21.98 -37.05
CA GLN A 49 16.70 20.64 -36.55
C GLN A 49 17.17 20.66 -35.09
N ILE A 50 17.98 21.64 -34.70
CA ILE A 50 18.43 21.82 -33.30
C ILE A 50 17.22 22.07 -32.39
N VAL A 51 16.35 23.02 -32.76
CA VAL A 51 15.16 23.36 -31.96
C VAL A 51 14.22 22.16 -31.86
N THR A 52 13.98 21.46 -32.97
CA THR A 52 13.11 20.28 -32.99
C THR A 52 13.65 19.18 -32.07
N THR A 53 14.94 18.88 -32.17
CA THR A 53 15.60 17.89 -31.30
C THR A 53 15.51 18.28 -29.83
N ALA A 54 15.75 19.55 -29.51
CA ALA A 54 15.68 20.05 -28.13
C ALA A 54 14.27 19.91 -27.53
N ILE A 55 13.23 20.25 -28.30
CA ILE A 55 11.83 20.11 -27.88
C ILE A 55 11.47 18.65 -27.68
N THR A 56 11.80 17.76 -28.62
CA THR A 56 11.51 16.33 -28.53
C THR A 56 12.17 15.72 -27.28
N ASN A 57 13.45 16.02 -27.05
CA ASN A 57 14.17 15.55 -25.86
C ASN A 57 13.50 16.01 -24.56
N GLN A 58 13.01 17.26 -24.50
CA GLN A 58 12.34 17.77 -23.32
C GLN A 58 10.96 17.14 -23.11
N ILE A 59 10.21 16.90 -24.18
CA ILE A 59 8.93 16.17 -24.13
C ILE A 59 9.16 14.76 -23.59
N ASP A 60 10.16 14.04 -24.11
CA ASP A 60 10.44 12.67 -23.68
C ASP A 60 10.94 12.62 -22.23
N ARG A 61 11.71 13.61 -21.79
CA ARG A 61 12.10 13.75 -20.38
C ARG A 61 10.89 13.95 -19.46
N ILE A 62 9.94 14.81 -19.85
CA ILE A 62 8.70 15.00 -19.08
C ILE A 62 7.89 13.71 -19.03
N ARG A 63 7.73 13.03 -20.18
CA ARG A 63 7.03 11.73 -20.25
C ARG A 63 7.68 10.69 -19.35
N GLN A 64 9.00 10.60 -19.34
CA GLN A 64 9.74 9.65 -18.48
C GLN A 64 9.60 9.97 -16.99
N LEU A 65 9.55 11.25 -16.61
CA LEU A 65 9.28 11.65 -15.24
C LEU A 65 7.84 11.35 -14.83
N ALA A 66 6.89 11.61 -15.72
CA ALA A 66 5.46 11.33 -15.49
C ALA A 66 5.16 9.82 -15.44
N SER A 67 5.90 8.99 -16.18
CA SER A 67 5.72 7.53 -16.16
C SER A 67 6.31 6.86 -14.92
N ARG A 68 7.03 7.59 -14.05
CA ARG A 68 7.52 7.04 -12.79
C ARG A 68 6.32 6.63 -11.91
N PRO A 69 6.33 5.44 -11.32
CA PRO A 69 5.20 4.93 -10.51
C PRO A 69 4.75 5.90 -9.41
N VAL A 70 5.70 6.63 -8.81
CA VAL A 70 5.45 7.63 -7.76
C VAL A 70 4.63 8.83 -8.26
N MET A 71 4.77 9.19 -9.54
CA MET A 71 4.01 10.28 -10.17
C MET A 71 2.75 9.77 -10.89
N ALA A 72 2.80 8.53 -11.42
CA ALA A 72 1.68 7.90 -12.12
C ALA A 72 0.56 7.47 -11.16
N SER A 73 0.90 7.07 -9.93
CA SER A 73 -0.06 6.88 -8.86
C SER A 73 0.54 7.21 -7.50
N PRO A 74 0.56 8.51 -7.12
CA PRO A 74 1.07 8.96 -5.83
C PRO A 74 0.31 8.33 -4.65
N LEU A 75 -0.96 8.00 -4.87
CA LEU A 75 -1.86 7.47 -3.86
C LEU A 75 -1.91 5.95 -3.80
N ALA A 76 -1.42 5.21 -4.81
CA ALA A 76 -1.45 3.73 -4.78
C ALA A 76 -0.70 3.13 -3.59
N TYR A 77 0.37 3.78 -3.12
CA TYR A 77 1.08 3.35 -1.91
C TYR A 77 0.22 3.56 -0.66
N LEU A 78 -0.53 4.68 -0.61
CA LEU A 78 -1.44 5.00 0.48
C LEU A 78 -2.65 4.06 0.48
N GLU A 79 -3.26 3.82 -0.69
CA GLU A 79 -4.35 2.86 -0.87
C GLU A 79 -3.96 1.45 -0.42
N ARG A 80 -2.73 1.01 -0.71
CA ARG A 80 -2.24 -0.28 -0.22
C ARG A 80 -2.21 -0.33 1.30
N HIS A 81 -1.65 0.71 1.95
CA HIS A 81 -1.62 0.78 3.40
C HIS A 81 -3.00 0.88 4.04
N GLU A 82 -3.93 1.62 3.43
CA GLU A 82 -5.32 1.67 3.87
C GLU A 82 -5.98 0.30 3.81
N ASN A 83 -5.79 -0.44 2.71
CA ASN A 83 -6.30 -1.81 2.58
C ASN A 83 -5.66 -2.76 3.59
N ASP A 84 -4.35 -2.66 3.83
CA ASP A 84 -3.65 -3.49 4.80
C ASP A 84 -4.14 -3.22 6.23
N LEU A 85 -4.34 -1.94 6.60
CA LEU A 85 -4.90 -1.54 7.89
C LEU A 85 -6.34 -2.04 8.05
N ALA A 86 -7.19 -1.90 7.04
CA ALA A 86 -8.57 -2.38 7.06
C ALA A 86 -8.62 -3.91 7.26
N ASN A 87 -7.76 -4.65 6.53
CA ASN A 87 -7.66 -6.10 6.66
C ASN A 87 -7.17 -6.52 8.06
N LEU A 88 -6.15 -5.85 8.60
CA LEU A 88 -5.65 -6.13 9.95
C LEU A 88 -6.70 -5.84 11.02
N ALA A 89 -7.43 -4.72 10.90
CA ALA A 89 -8.50 -4.37 11.83
C ALA A 89 -9.63 -5.41 11.81
N TYR A 90 -10.09 -5.80 10.62
CA TYR A 90 -11.14 -6.82 10.45
C TYR A 90 -10.74 -8.19 10.98
N ARG A 91 -9.50 -8.63 10.70
CA ARG A 91 -8.97 -9.90 11.22
C ARG A 91 -8.84 -9.86 12.74
N GLY A 92 -8.38 -8.74 13.29
CA GLY A 92 -8.26 -8.52 14.73
C GLY A 92 -9.62 -8.63 15.43
N SER A 93 -10.64 -7.94 14.93
CA SER A 93 -11.99 -7.98 15.51
C SER A 93 -12.59 -9.38 15.46
N THR A 94 -12.46 -10.07 14.32
CA THR A 94 -12.98 -11.44 14.13
C THR A 94 -12.29 -12.42 15.07
N PHE A 95 -10.97 -12.28 15.27
CA PHE A 95 -10.21 -13.15 16.17
C PHE A 95 -10.60 -12.94 17.64
N VAL A 96 -10.75 -11.69 18.07
CA VAL A 96 -11.19 -11.36 19.43
C VAL A 96 -12.58 -11.91 19.69
N ASP A 97 -13.51 -11.71 18.77
CA ASP A 97 -14.89 -12.21 18.89
C ASP A 97 -14.93 -13.74 19.03
N SER A 98 -14.19 -14.44 18.16
CA SER A 98 -14.04 -15.90 18.22
C SER A 98 -13.45 -16.39 19.55
N LEU A 99 -12.44 -15.69 20.08
CA LEU A 99 -11.80 -16.03 21.35
C LEU A 99 -12.76 -15.84 22.54
N VAL A 100 -13.54 -14.76 22.53
CA VAL A 100 -14.56 -14.48 23.56
C VAL A 100 -15.64 -15.55 23.53
N HIS A 101 -16.16 -15.91 22.36
CA HIS A 101 -17.14 -16.97 22.21
C HIS A 101 -16.62 -18.32 22.73
N GLN A 102 -15.43 -18.73 22.29
CA GLN A 102 -14.83 -19.99 22.72
C GLN A 102 -14.59 -20.05 24.25
N THR A 103 -14.14 -18.94 24.83
CA THR A 103 -13.90 -18.86 26.28
C THR A 103 -15.21 -18.91 27.05
N THR A 104 -16.25 -18.24 26.55
CA THR A 104 -17.59 -18.23 27.14
C THR A 104 -18.22 -19.63 27.11
N ASP A 105 -18.14 -20.33 25.98
CA ASP A 105 -18.66 -21.70 25.85
C ASP A 105 -17.94 -22.67 26.78
N ARG A 106 -16.60 -22.53 26.90
CA ARG A 106 -15.81 -23.32 27.85
C ARG A 106 -16.24 -23.06 29.29
N LEU A 107 -16.46 -21.80 29.66
CA LEU A 107 -16.92 -21.42 30.99
C LEU A 107 -18.30 -21.99 31.29
N HIS A 108 -19.25 -21.88 30.35
CA HIS A 108 -20.57 -22.50 30.48
C HIS A 108 -20.48 -24.02 30.63
N GLY A 109 -19.59 -24.67 29.88
CA GLY A 109 -19.33 -26.11 30.01
C GLY A 109 -18.82 -26.50 31.40
N ILE A 110 -17.89 -25.73 31.97
CA ILE A 110 -17.37 -25.95 33.33
C ILE A 110 -18.47 -25.75 34.37
N ILE A 111 -19.25 -24.66 34.27
CA ILE A 111 -20.38 -24.40 35.17
C ILE A 111 -21.41 -25.53 35.09
N GLY A 112 -21.70 -26.02 33.88
CA GLY A 112 -22.59 -27.15 33.66
C GLY A 112 -22.12 -28.40 34.41
N LYS A 113 -20.83 -28.75 34.29
CA LYS A 113 -20.23 -29.89 35.01
C LYS A 113 -20.27 -29.71 36.53
N LEU A 114 -19.95 -28.51 37.03
CA LEU A 114 -20.01 -28.21 38.46
C LEU A 114 -21.43 -28.39 39.01
N ARG A 115 -22.44 -27.94 38.25
CA ARG A 115 -23.85 -28.10 38.60
C ARG A 115 -24.31 -29.56 38.59
N THR A 116 -23.80 -30.39 37.69
CA THR A 116 -24.13 -31.83 37.68
C THR A 116 -23.44 -32.61 38.80
N LEU A 117 -22.25 -32.16 39.23
CA LEU A 117 -21.50 -32.79 40.30
C LEU A 117 -21.89 -32.27 41.69
N SER A 118 -22.65 -31.17 41.77
CA SER A 118 -23.07 -30.57 43.04
C SER A 118 -24.25 -31.33 43.65
N PRO A 119 -24.14 -31.82 44.90
CA PRO A 119 -25.26 -32.41 45.66
C PRO A 119 -26.43 -31.44 45.83
N GLN A 120 -26.18 -30.12 45.73
CA GLN A 120 -27.18 -29.07 45.89
C GLN A 120 -28.37 -29.25 44.94
N LYS A 121 -28.15 -29.65 43.68
CA LYS A 121 -29.26 -29.91 42.74
C LYS A 121 -30.13 -31.09 43.13
N THR A 122 -29.57 -32.07 43.82
CA THR A 122 -30.33 -33.20 44.35
C THR A 122 -31.14 -32.75 45.57
N LEU A 123 -30.57 -31.87 46.40
CA LEU A 123 -31.28 -31.24 47.52
C LEU A 123 -32.44 -30.34 47.06
N ASP A 124 -32.23 -29.50 46.04
CA ASP A 124 -33.25 -28.61 45.45
C ASP A 124 -34.42 -29.38 44.82
N ARG A 125 -34.21 -30.66 44.46
CA ARG A 125 -35.25 -31.56 43.93
C ARG A 125 -36.09 -32.23 45.03
N GLY A 126 -35.85 -31.90 46.29
CA GLY A 126 -36.62 -32.41 47.44
C GLY A 126 -36.04 -33.68 48.07
N TYR A 127 -34.82 -34.07 47.73
CA TYR A 127 -34.12 -35.16 48.41
C TYR A 127 -33.32 -34.61 49.60
N ALA A 128 -33.15 -35.43 50.64
CA ALA A 128 -32.34 -35.10 51.80
C ALA A 128 -31.12 -36.02 51.89
N ILE A 129 -29.98 -35.47 52.33
CA ILE A 129 -28.81 -36.29 52.69
C ILE A 129 -28.88 -36.59 54.17
N VAL A 130 -29.03 -37.87 54.52
CA VAL A 130 -29.10 -38.33 55.91
C VAL A 130 -27.68 -38.54 56.44
N ARG A 131 -27.36 -37.97 57.61
CA ARG A 131 -26.08 -38.15 58.31
C ARG A 131 -26.32 -38.68 59.71
N ASN A 132 -25.40 -39.50 60.21
CA ASN A 132 -25.40 -39.94 61.61
C ASN A 132 -24.76 -38.88 62.53
N ALA A 133 -24.75 -39.14 63.85
CA ALA A 133 -24.09 -38.28 64.84
C ALA A 133 -22.59 -38.02 64.57
N ALA A 134 -21.91 -38.93 63.85
CA ALA A 134 -20.52 -38.79 63.46
C ALA A 134 -20.33 -37.98 62.15
N GLY A 135 -21.41 -37.50 61.53
CA GLY A 135 -21.40 -36.73 60.28
C GLY A 135 -21.25 -37.57 59.01
N VAL A 136 -21.29 -38.90 59.11
CA VAL A 136 -21.18 -39.85 57.99
C VAL A 136 -22.54 -40.03 57.33
N VAL A 137 -22.56 -40.04 55.99
CA VAL A 137 -23.80 -40.24 55.21
C VAL A 137 -24.31 -41.67 55.38
N VAL A 138 -25.57 -41.80 55.75
CA VAL A 138 -26.25 -43.08 55.97
C VAL A 138 -26.92 -43.51 54.67
N THR A 139 -26.49 -44.64 54.09
CA THR A 139 -27.01 -45.15 52.81
C THR A 139 -27.78 -46.47 52.93
N SER A 140 -27.76 -47.12 54.10
CA SER A 140 -28.42 -48.41 54.34
C SER A 140 -29.10 -48.45 55.71
N THR A 141 -30.27 -49.10 55.79
CA THR A 141 -31.02 -49.27 57.04
C THR A 141 -30.30 -50.15 58.06
N THR A 142 -29.35 -50.98 57.64
CA THR A 142 -28.51 -51.81 58.54
C THR A 142 -27.43 -51.03 59.29
N SER A 143 -27.19 -49.77 58.93
CA SER A 143 -26.13 -48.93 59.52
C SER A 143 -26.60 -48.02 60.65
N VAL A 144 -27.85 -48.19 61.09
CA VAL A 144 -28.50 -47.39 62.13
C VAL A 144 -29.39 -48.28 62.98
N SER A 145 -29.41 -48.00 64.29
CA SER A 145 -30.28 -48.69 65.26
C SER A 145 -31.45 -47.79 65.67
N THR A 146 -32.57 -48.41 66.06
CA THR A 146 -33.73 -47.69 66.62
C THR A 146 -33.30 -46.82 67.80
N GLY A 147 -33.64 -45.53 67.74
CA GLY A 147 -33.24 -44.50 68.71
C GLY A 147 -32.02 -43.66 68.32
N ASP A 148 -31.29 -44.00 67.25
CA ASP A 148 -30.11 -43.23 66.85
C ASP A 148 -30.47 -41.82 66.33
N PRO A 149 -29.74 -40.76 66.74
CA PRO A 149 -29.94 -39.41 66.22
C PRO A 149 -29.35 -39.28 64.80
N LEU A 150 -30.15 -38.70 63.92
CA LEU A 150 -29.84 -38.44 62.52
C LEU A 150 -30.05 -36.97 62.18
N THR A 151 -29.22 -36.46 61.28
CA THR A 151 -29.33 -35.12 60.71
C THR A 151 -29.65 -35.22 59.22
N LEU A 152 -30.76 -34.62 58.81
CA LEU A 152 -31.20 -34.52 57.43
C LEU A 152 -30.79 -33.16 56.88
N ARG A 153 -29.85 -33.13 55.93
CA ARG A 153 -29.54 -31.92 55.16
C ARG A 153 -30.51 -31.81 53.99
N VAL A 154 -31.31 -30.76 53.97
CA VAL A 154 -32.20 -30.37 52.86
C VAL A 154 -31.65 -29.10 52.17
N ALA A 155 -32.30 -28.65 51.09
CA ALA A 155 -31.84 -27.49 50.32
C ALA A 155 -31.60 -26.23 51.20
N ASP A 156 -32.52 -26.01 52.15
CA ASP A 156 -32.58 -24.77 52.93
C ASP A 156 -31.96 -24.89 54.34
N GLY A 157 -31.45 -26.06 54.74
CA GLY A 157 -30.89 -26.24 56.09
C GLY A 157 -30.78 -27.68 56.59
N ASP A 158 -30.56 -27.82 57.89
CA ASP A 158 -30.43 -29.10 58.60
C ASP A 158 -31.63 -29.35 59.52
N ILE A 159 -32.12 -30.59 59.55
CA ILE A 159 -33.23 -31.04 60.40
C ILE A 159 -32.73 -32.21 61.26
N ALA A 160 -32.93 -32.15 62.58
CA ALA A 160 -32.63 -33.26 63.48
C ALA A 160 -33.83 -34.23 63.57
N THR A 161 -33.56 -35.54 63.49
CA THR A 161 -34.55 -36.61 63.61
C THR A 161 -33.96 -37.82 64.33
N THR A 162 -34.79 -38.76 64.78
CA THR A 162 -34.34 -40.03 65.39
C THR A 162 -34.90 -41.23 64.61
N VAL A 163 -34.20 -42.35 64.64
CA VAL A 163 -34.64 -43.62 64.00
C VAL A 163 -35.76 -44.25 64.83
N ASN A 164 -36.87 -44.63 64.18
CA ASN A 164 -38.01 -45.31 64.82
C ASN A 164 -37.76 -46.79 65.14
#